data_AF-A0A7G5CE79-F1
#
_entry.id   AF-A0A7G5CE79-F1
#
_cell.length_a   1.000
_cell.length_b   1.000
_cell.length_c   1.000
_cell.angle_alpha   90.00
_cell.angle_beta   90.00
_cell.angle_gamma   90.00
#
_symmetry.space_group_name_H-M   'P 1'
#
loop_
_entity.id
_entity.type
_entity.pdbx_description
1 polymer ?
#
loop_
_entity_poly.entity_id
_entity_poly.type
_entity_poly.pdbx_seq_one_letter_code
_entity_poly.pdbx_strand_id
1 'polypeptide(L)'
;MLDRNAAIQLMKLHGENGIKRWKEEVNYGKRSYIEGFFSRLKRIFGFSFKNKSETNREKELLIKCYLMNKFTAIGMPKFEIVA
;
A
#
# COMPACT_ATOMS: atom_id res chain seq x y z
N MET A 1 9.97 16.03 10.03
CA MET A 1 10.05 14.66 10.59
C MET A 1 9.97 14.84 12.09
N LEU A 2 8.97 14.27 12.78
CA LEU A 2 8.96 14.34 14.25
C LEU A 2 10.26 13.73 14.76
N ASP A 3 10.92 14.41 15.71
CA ASP A 3 12.11 13.88 16.35
C ASP A 3 11.82 12.48 16.92
N ARG A 4 12.77 11.56 16.78
CA ARG A 4 12.62 10.16 17.23
C ARG A 4 12.22 10.11 18.69
N ASN A 5 12.77 10.99 19.51
CA ASN A 5 12.47 11.04 20.93
C ASN A 5 11.04 11.50 21.19
N ALA A 6 10.51 12.45 20.41
CA ALA A 6 9.13 12.90 20.51
C ALA A 6 8.14 11.77 20.19
N ALA A 7 8.44 10.96 19.17
CA ALA A 7 7.64 9.77 18.84
C ALA A 7 7.64 8.74 19.97
N ILE A 8 8.80 8.47 20.58
CA ILE A 8 8.93 7.54 21.71
C ILE A 8 8.17 8.07 22.93
N GLN A 9 8.20 9.37 23.20
CA GLN A 9 7.45 9.98 24.31
C GLN A 9 5.94 9.85 24.10
N LEU A 10 5.44 10.12 22.89
CA LEU A 10 4.03 9.92 22.53
C LEU A 10 3.59 8.46 22.72
N MET A 11 4.42 7.49 22.29
CA MET A 11 4.13 6.08 22.48
C MET A 11 4.03 5.71 23.96
N LYS A 12 4.96 6.21 24.79
CA LYS A 12 4.97 5.95 26.25
C LYS A 12 3.77 6.58 26.96
N LEU A 13 3.37 7.79 26.57
CA LEU A 13 2.21 8.51 27.10
C LEU A 13 0.88 7.75 26.91
N HIS A 14 0.77 6.98 25.83
CA HIS A 14 -0.45 6.27 25.48
C HIS A 14 -0.47 4.78 25.89
N GLY A 15 0.51 4.32 26.66
CA GLY A 15 0.57 2.97 27.21
C GLY A 15 0.54 1.88 26.14
N GLU A 16 -0.19 0.78 26.38
CA GLU A 16 -0.26 -0.39 25.48
C GLU A 16 -0.72 -0.06 24.05
N ASN A 17 -1.56 0.98 23.88
CA ASN A 17 -2.10 1.39 22.58
C ASN A 17 -1.31 2.53 21.90
N GLY A 18 -0.22 3.00 22.52
CA GLY A 18 0.49 4.19 22.04
C GLY A 18 1.16 4.04 20.69
N ILE A 19 1.66 2.84 20.38
CA ILE A 19 2.22 2.55 19.06
C ILE A 19 1.15 2.64 17.97
N LYS A 20 -0.05 2.11 18.24
CA LYS A 20 -1.15 2.12 17.27
C LYS A 20 -1.61 3.56 16.99
N ARG A 21 -1.84 4.34 18.05
CA ARG A 21 -2.22 5.76 17.94
C ARG A 21 -1.17 6.58 17.20
N TRP A 22 0.11 6.43 17.58
CA TRP A 22 1.19 7.12 16.87
C TRP A 22 1.21 6.77 15.38
N LYS A 23 1.05 5.49 15.01
CA LYS A 23 1.00 5.05 13.61
C LYS A 23 -0.16 5.69 12.84
N GLU A 24 -1.31 5.85 13.48
CA GLU A 24 -2.49 6.51 12.90
C GLU A 24 -2.25 8.02 12.72
N GLU A 25 -1.76 8.72 13.76
CA GLU A 25 -1.48 10.15 13.75
C GLU A 25 -0.47 10.56 12.67
N VAL A 26 0.61 9.78 12.51
CA VAL A 26 1.65 10.07 11.51
C VAL A 26 1.39 9.41 10.16
N ASN A 27 0.26 8.72 10.02
CA ASN A 27 -0.10 7.94 8.83
C ASN A 27 1.03 7.00 8.37
N TYR A 28 1.68 6.35 9.33
CA TYR A 28 2.87 5.51 9.13
C TYR A 28 2.63 4.41 8.08
N GLY A 29 1.41 3.87 8.04
CA GLY A 29 1.01 2.79 7.14
C GLY A 29 0.97 3.17 5.66
N LYS A 30 1.01 4.47 5.30
CA LYS A 30 0.86 4.94 3.90
C LYS A 30 1.85 4.28 2.95
N ARG A 31 3.11 4.11 3.37
CA ARG A 31 4.14 3.43 2.58
C ARG A 31 3.79 1.96 2.33
N SER A 32 3.38 1.25 3.38
CA SER A 32 3.01 -0.17 3.28
C SER A 32 1.84 -0.40 2.31
N TYR A 33 0.84 0.50 2.30
CA TYR A 33 -0.25 0.44 1.33
C TYR A 33 0.22 0.60 -0.12
N ILE A 34 1.14 1.53 -0.39
CA ILE A 34 1.71 1.76 -1.73
C ILE A 34 2.56 0.56 -2.17
N GLU A 35 3.40 0.02 -1.28
CA GLU A 35 4.20 -1.18 -1.55
C GLU A 35 3.30 -2.39 -1.87
N GLY A 36 2.23 -2.57 -1.10
CA GLY A 36 1.21 -3.58 -1.36
C GLY A 36 0.51 -3.41 -2.71
N PHE A 37 0.17 -2.18 -3.08
CA PHE A 37 -0.39 -1.86 -4.39
C PHE A 37 0.55 -2.27 -5.54
N PHE A 38 1.83 -1.86 -5.49
CA PHE A 38 2.80 -2.19 -6.53
C PHE A 38 3.13 -3.69 -6.59
N SER A 39 3.18 -4.37 -5.45
CA SER A 39 3.33 -5.82 -5.38
C SER A 39 2.19 -6.53 -6.13
N ARG A 40 0.94 -6.13 -5.88
CA ARG A 40 -0.23 -6.68 -6.59
C ARG A 40 -0.21 -6.36 -8.08
N LEU A 41 0.07 -5.11 -8.44
CA LEU A 41 0.13 -4.66 -9.83
C LEU A 41 1.10 -5.51 -10.66
N LYS A 42 2.32 -5.70 -10.16
CA LYS A 42 3.37 -6.49 -10.83
C LYS A 42 3.05 -7.98 -10.87
N ARG A 43 2.44 -8.54 -9.81
CA ARG A 43 2.03 -9.96 -9.77
C ARG A 43 0.91 -10.27 -10.77
N ILE A 44 -0.03 -9.35 -10.95
CA ILE A 44 -1.20 -9.58 -11.83
C ILE A 44 -0.84 -9.32 -13.30
N PHE A 45 -0.11 -8.23 -13.61
CA PHE A 45 0.12 -7.80 -14.99
C PHE A 45 1.54 -8.05 -15.50
N GLY A 46 2.43 -8.57 -14.66
CA GLY A 46 3.84 -8.79 -14.97
C GLY A 46 4.73 -7.57 -14.72
N PHE A 47 6.04 -7.75 -14.92
CA PHE A 47 7.08 -6.74 -14.66
C PHE A 47 7.41 -5.85 -15.87
N SER A 48 6.83 -6.14 -17.05
CA SER A 48 7.10 -5.42 -18.29
C SER A 48 5.80 -4.91 -18.95
N PHE A 49 5.94 -3.89 -19.78
CA PHE A 49 4.88 -3.43 -20.66
C PHE A 49 4.99 -4.12 -22.02
N LYS A 50 3.85 -4.38 -22.67
CA LYS A 50 3.84 -5.04 -23.98
C LYS A 50 4.07 -4.04 -25.12
N ASN A 51 3.61 -2.80 -24.93
CA ASN A 51 3.72 -1.77 -25.96
C ASN A 51 5.13 -1.18 -26.05
N LYS A 52 5.60 -0.90 -27.27
CA LYS A 52 6.91 -0.24 -27.51
C LYS A 52 6.82 1.29 -27.43
N SER A 53 5.74 1.86 -27.96
CA SER A 53 5.48 3.31 -27.91
C SER A 53 5.25 3.79 -26.48
N GLU A 54 5.86 4.92 -26.09
CA GLU A 54 5.71 5.54 -24.77
C GLU A 54 4.25 5.91 -24.48
N THR A 55 3.58 6.56 -25.42
CA THR A 55 2.15 6.94 -25.29
C THR A 55 1.26 5.73 -25.04
N ASN A 56 1.57 4.59 -25.68
CA ASN A 56 0.80 3.36 -25.47
C ASN A 56 1.15 2.68 -24.14
N ARG A 57 2.40 2.78 -23.68
CA ARG A 57 2.81 2.30 -22.34
C ARG A 57 2.13 3.09 -21.23
N GLU A 58 2.01 4.41 -21.38
CA GLU A 58 1.27 5.27 -20.46
C GLU A 58 -0.20 4.86 -20.38
N LYS A 59 -0.88 4.70 -21.53
CA LYS A 59 -2.26 4.22 -21.59
C LYS A 59 -2.43 2.82 -20.99
N GLU A 60 -1.50 1.91 -21.28
CA GLU A 60 -1.48 0.55 -20.71
C GLU A 60 -1.39 0.61 -19.18
N LEU A 61 -0.50 1.43 -18.63
CA LEU A 61 -0.36 1.62 -17.19
C LEU A 61 -1.65 2.19 -16.58
N LEU A 62 -2.23 3.21 -17.20
CA LEU A 62 -3.47 3.83 -16.73
C LEU A 62 -4.61 2.82 -16.65
N ILE A 63 -4.79 2.01 -17.69
CA ILE A 63 -5.80 0.93 -17.72
C ILE A 63 -5.55 -0.09 -16.60
N LYS A 64 -4.29 -0.52 -16.40
CA LYS A 64 -3.93 -1.45 -15.31
C LYS A 64 -4.26 -0.87 -13.93
N CYS A 65 -4.03 0.42 -13.71
CA CYS A 65 -4.41 1.11 -12.47
C CYS A 65 -5.94 1.15 -12.27
N TYR A 66 -6.72 1.43 -13.32
CA TYR A 66 -8.18 1.37 -13.24
C TYR A 66 -8.70 -0.04 -12.90
N LEU A 67 -8.11 -1.07 -13.51
CA LEU A 67 -8.43 -2.46 -13.19
C LEU A 67 -8.11 -2.81 -11.72
N MET A 68 -6.97 -2.35 -11.20
CA MET A 68 -6.61 -2.53 -9.78
C MET A 68 -7.63 -1.91 -8.83
N ASN A 69 -8.14 -0.72 -9.16
CA ASN A 69 -9.18 -0.06 -8.38
C ASN A 69 -10.49 -0.86 -8.43
N LYS A 70 -10.86 -1.40 -9.60
CA LYS A 70 -12.03 -2.29 -9.75
C LYS A 70 -11.88 -3.58 -8.94
N PHE A 71 -10.72 -4.24 -8.98
CA PHE A 71 -10.48 -5.44 -8.16
C PHE A 71 -10.58 -5.14 -6.67
N THR A 72 -10.09 -3.97 -6.24
CA THR A 72 -10.20 -3.56 -4.83
C THR A 72 -11.64 -3.28 -4.41
N ALA A 73 -12.45 -2.71 -5.31
CA ALA A 73 -13.88 -2.48 -5.06
C ALA A 73 -14.71 -3.77 -5.01
N ILE A 74 -14.37 -4.78 -5.81
CA ILE A 74 -15.05 -6.09 -5.79
C ILE A 74 -14.77 -6.86 -4.49
N GLY A 75 -13.65 -6.54 -3.82
CA GLY A 75 -13.24 -7.16 -2.57
C GLY A 75 -11.99 -8.01 -2.73
N MET A 76 -11.26 -8.18 -1.62
CA MET A 76 -10.06 -9.00 -1.58
C MET A 76 -10.40 -10.47 -1.24
N PRO A 77 -9.70 -11.45 -1.85
CA PRO A 77 -9.89 -12.85 -1.50
C PRO A 77 -9.58 -13.06 -0.01
N LYS A 78 -10.47 -13.78 0.68
CA LYS A 78 -10.29 -14.21 2.05
C LYS A 78 -9.47 -15.50 2.04
N PHE A 79 -8.45 -15.56 2.88
CA PHE A 79 -7.63 -16.77 3.06
C PHE A 79 -7.71 -17.18 4.51
N GLU A 80 -7.80 -18.49 4.74
CA GLU A 80 -7.66 -19.10 6.06
C GLU A 80 -6.28 -19.71 6.17
N ILE A 81 -5.60 -19.44 7.28
CA ILE A 81 -4.35 -20.11 7.60
C ILE A 81 -4.73 -21.46 8.20
N VAL A 82 -4.51 -22.53 7.44
CA VAL A 82 -4.64 -23.89 7.96
C VAL A 82 -3.35 -24.20 8.72
N ALA A 83 -3.49 -24.46 10.02
CA ALA A 83 -2.40 -24.82 10.92
C ALA A 83 -1.95 -26.27 10.72
#